data_AF-A0A524CLQ0-F1
#
_entry.id   AF-A0A524CLQ0-F1
#
_cell.length_a   1.000
_cell.length_b   1.000
_cell.length_c   1.000
_cell.angle_alpha   90.00
_cell.angle_beta   90.00
_cell.angle_gamma   90.00
#
_symmetry.space_group_name_H-M   'P 1'
#
loop_
_entity.id
_entity.type
_entity.pdbx_description
1 polymer ?
#
loop_
_entity_poly.entity_id
_entity_poly.type
_entity_poly.pdbx_seq_one_letter_code
_entity_poly.pdbx_strand_id
1 'polypeptide(L)'
;MGLTIFISYATKDKDIFHITELSSKLEKSSEIAEMLYWEEDAYGSITSYMEKNVRKCDVFLLFCSPNAKKSKWVKLEWEAAINENKSIIPIFLDIKHVPSLLKSFRGLKFDQFNVESTFQQLHDLIINTANKGSLISDLPTPSGSTGSSSPISISQKEFNYYKTLGNDALNKLNHDEALEMFKKALETAEKSLDLKLTKEAKSLINNLKHQKKKFEAKQKLEKGLVPKAEKAMQANNWQHAIEIWKEIKEIASTNSWSDIIQNATENINESKQKQMRFEKRKNIETELIPEAEHAMSANNWQHATNIWQQIKDIAKDYGFSDIKQRALEQYNECEQKSNIFQQKEIIENLEVSIGKSLPEVKRINYDTLGVKYDGNKLIGLGLYACGLTTLPDSFSQLKNLQYLILRNNRLTTLPDSFGDLKSLQKLWLYDNKLTTLP
;
A
#
# COMPACT_ATOMS: atom_id res chain seq x y z
N MET A 1 24.99 32.10 16.56
CA MET A 1 24.71 31.29 15.36
C MET A 1 23.91 30.11 15.84
N GLY A 2 22.72 29.86 15.28
CA GLY A 2 21.98 28.64 15.60
C GLY A 2 22.59 27.45 14.86
N LEU A 3 22.34 26.25 15.39
CA LEU A 3 22.90 25.00 14.89
C LEU A 3 22.17 24.53 13.64
N THR A 4 22.91 24.03 12.66
CA THR A 4 22.36 23.31 11.51
C THR A 4 22.46 21.81 11.78
N ILE A 5 21.33 21.10 11.74
CA ILE A 5 21.23 19.69 12.11
C ILE A 5 20.86 18.85 10.90
N PHE A 6 21.54 17.72 10.71
CA PHE A 6 21.18 16.74 9.70
C PHE A 6 20.48 15.53 10.31
N ILE A 7 19.32 15.13 9.77
CA ILE A 7 18.62 13.89 10.14
C ILE A 7 18.86 12.84 9.06
N SER A 8 19.54 11.75 9.45
CA SER A 8 19.71 10.55 8.63
C SER A 8 18.82 9.43 9.15
N TYR A 9 17.92 8.94 8.30
CA TYR A 9 16.98 7.87 8.63
C TYR A 9 16.62 7.08 7.37
N ALA A 10 16.18 5.83 7.50
CA ALA A 10 15.55 5.17 6.35
C ALA A 10 14.13 5.71 6.18
N THR A 11 13.76 6.07 4.96
CA THR A 11 12.43 6.61 4.60
C THR A 11 11.27 5.79 5.16
N LYS A 12 11.40 4.46 5.20
CA LYS A 12 10.42 3.54 5.80
C LYS A 12 10.22 3.70 7.31
N ASP A 13 11.15 4.35 8.01
CA ASP A 13 11.08 4.59 9.44
C ASP A 13 10.62 6.02 9.78
N LYS A 14 10.21 6.82 8.79
CA LYS A 14 9.76 8.21 8.97
C LYS A 14 8.71 8.33 10.08
N ASP A 15 7.70 7.46 10.03
CA ASP A 15 6.59 7.47 10.99
C ASP A 15 7.01 6.86 12.33
N ILE A 16 7.83 5.79 12.29
CA ILE A 16 8.32 5.06 13.46
C ILE A 16 9.11 5.98 14.41
N PHE A 17 9.90 6.90 13.85
CA PHE A 17 10.69 7.87 14.60
C PHE A 17 10.04 9.25 14.68
N HIS A 18 8.81 9.40 14.17
CA HIS A 18 8.10 10.67 14.16
C HIS A 18 8.93 11.82 13.55
N ILE A 19 9.67 11.56 12.47
CA ILE A 19 10.71 12.46 11.95
C ILE A 19 10.15 13.86 11.65
N THR A 20 8.97 13.95 11.05
CA THR A 20 8.33 15.25 10.74
C THR A 20 7.96 16.03 12.00
N GLU A 21 7.42 15.35 13.02
CA GLU A 21 7.06 15.98 14.30
C GLU A 21 8.32 16.40 15.07
N LEU A 22 9.35 15.55 15.06
CA LEU A 22 10.65 15.79 15.67
C LEU A 22 11.33 17.02 15.04
N SER A 23 11.39 17.10 13.70
CA SER A 23 11.98 18.24 13.00
C SER A 23 11.24 19.53 13.36
N SER A 24 9.90 19.51 13.29
CA SER A 24 9.08 20.69 13.61
C SER A 24 9.22 21.14 15.07
N LYS A 25 9.41 20.22 16.01
CA LYS A 25 9.62 20.59 17.42
C LYS A 25 11.02 21.12 17.68
N LEU A 26 12.05 20.52 17.10
CA LEU A 26 13.43 20.99 17.25
C LEU A 26 13.63 22.37 16.59
N GLU A 27 13.01 22.63 15.45
CA GLU A 27 13.05 23.96 14.78
C GLU A 27 12.42 25.09 15.60
N LYS A 28 11.55 24.78 16.57
CA LYS A 28 10.99 25.80 17.48
C LYS A 28 11.98 26.27 18.53
N SER A 29 13.11 25.58 18.69
CA SER A 29 14.17 25.98 19.62
C SER A 29 14.98 27.14 19.07
N SER A 30 15.22 28.16 19.89
CA SER A 30 16.03 29.33 19.50
C SER A 30 17.48 29.01 19.12
N GLU A 31 17.98 27.85 19.52
CA GLU A 31 19.34 27.36 19.36
C GLU A 31 19.55 26.59 18.05
N ILE A 32 18.48 26.15 17.39
CA ILE A 32 18.51 25.35 16.16
C ILE A 32 18.06 26.25 15.01
N ALA A 33 18.97 26.55 14.07
CA ALA A 33 18.70 27.45 12.96
C ALA A 33 18.07 26.73 11.77
N GLU A 34 18.48 25.49 11.51
CA GLU A 34 18.08 24.77 10.29
C GLU A 34 18.12 23.25 10.53
N MET A 35 17.11 22.55 10.03
CA MET A 35 17.07 21.09 9.96
C MET A 35 17.15 20.66 8.50
N LEU A 36 18.04 19.73 8.20
CA LEU A 36 18.27 19.18 6.87
C LEU A 36 18.08 17.67 6.88
N TYR A 37 17.45 17.14 5.84
CA TYR A 37 17.38 15.70 5.59
C TYR A 37 17.04 15.43 4.12
N TRP A 38 17.38 14.25 3.62
CA TRP A 38 17.08 13.85 2.25
C TRP A 38 15.72 13.15 2.17
N GLU A 39 14.83 13.65 1.31
CA GLU A 39 13.57 12.97 0.96
C GLU A 39 13.69 12.30 -0.42
N GLU A 40 13.11 11.12 -0.59
CA GLU A 40 13.22 10.28 -1.81
C GLU A 40 12.79 10.99 -3.10
N ASP A 41 11.99 12.07 -3.00
CA ASP A 41 11.51 12.88 -4.14
C ASP A 41 12.48 14.01 -4.56
N ALA A 42 13.62 14.16 -3.88
CA ALA A 42 14.64 15.16 -4.24
C ALA A 42 15.37 14.74 -5.54
N TYR A 43 15.16 15.47 -6.63
CA TYR A 43 15.88 15.27 -7.89
C TYR A 43 17.40 15.46 -7.69
N GLY A 44 18.18 14.37 -7.74
CA GLY A 44 19.65 14.44 -7.72
C GLY A 44 20.34 13.20 -7.14
N SER A 45 21.68 13.26 -7.09
CA SER A 45 22.51 12.24 -6.43
C SER A 45 22.71 12.61 -4.95
N ILE A 46 22.37 11.69 -4.05
CA ILE A 46 22.62 11.86 -2.60
C ILE A 46 24.08 12.15 -2.29
N THR A 47 25.03 11.62 -3.08
CA THR A 47 26.46 11.91 -2.93
C THR A 47 26.74 13.39 -3.14
N SER A 48 26.19 13.99 -4.20
CA SER A 48 26.36 15.42 -4.49
C SER A 48 25.68 16.31 -3.43
N TYR A 49 24.54 15.87 -2.90
CA TYR A 49 23.87 16.57 -1.82
C TYR A 49 24.66 16.52 -0.51
N MET A 50 25.19 15.36 -0.14
CA MET A 50 26.02 15.20 1.05
C MET A 50 27.32 16.00 0.93
N GLU A 51 28.00 16.01 -0.23
CA GLU A 51 29.17 16.87 -0.48
C GLU A 51 28.90 18.36 -0.22
N LYS A 52 27.70 18.84 -0.58
CA LYS A 52 27.32 20.25 -0.41
C LYS A 52 26.90 20.62 1.02
N ASN A 53 26.28 19.69 1.74
CA ASN A 53 25.60 19.99 3.00
C ASN A 53 26.32 19.46 4.24
N VAL A 54 27.13 18.39 4.11
CA VAL A 54 27.81 17.78 5.27
C VAL A 54 28.63 18.80 6.04
N ARG A 55 29.35 19.68 5.34
CA ARG A 55 30.22 20.69 5.95
C ARG A 55 29.46 21.76 6.72
N LYS A 56 28.24 22.08 6.29
CA LYS A 56 27.37 23.09 6.92
C LYS A 56 26.67 22.59 8.17
N CYS A 57 26.49 21.28 8.29
CA CYS A 57 25.83 20.67 9.43
C CYS A 57 26.78 20.59 10.62
N ASP A 58 26.29 20.99 11.79
CA ASP A 58 27.01 20.94 13.06
C ASP A 58 26.81 19.59 13.75
N VAL A 59 25.57 19.07 13.73
CA VAL A 59 25.17 17.83 14.42
C VAL A 59 24.43 16.89 13.47
N PHE A 60 24.76 15.60 13.54
CA PHE A 60 24.12 14.53 12.78
C PHE A 60 23.32 13.62 13.70
N LEU A 61 22.01 13.55 13.46
CA LEU A 61 21.09 12.65 14.11
C LEU A 61 20.95 11.39 13.26
N LEU A 62 21.55 10.28 13.71
CA LEU A 62 21.63 9.04 12.94
C LEU A 62 20.65 8.00 13.49
N PHE A 63 19.49 7.88 12.85
CA PHE A 63 18.42 6.96 13.26
C PHE A 63 18.75 5.52 12.84
N CYS A 64 19.04 4.70 13.83
CA CYS A 64 19.47 3.31 13.70
C CYS A 64 18.29 2.35 13.89
N SER A 65 17.94 1.67 12.79
CA SER A 65 16.91 0.65 12.71
C SER A 65 17.36 -0.53 11.82
N PRO A 66 16.60 -1.63 11.75
CA PRO A 66 16.83 -2.67 10.75
C PRO A 66 16.82 -2.14 9.30
N ASN A 67 15.96 -1.17 8.98
CA ASN A 67 15.84 -0.60 7.63
C ASN A 67 17.03 0.32 7.32
N ALA A 68 17.45 1.14 8.27
CA ALA A 68 18.64 1.99 8.17
C ALA A 68 19.90 1.15 7.89
N LYS A 69 20.08 0.03 8.59
CA LYS A 69 21.22 -0.89 8.37
C LYS A 69 21.25 -1.52 6.97
N LYS A 70 20.08 -1.71 6.34
CA LYS A 70 19.95 -2.31 5.00
C LYS A 70 20.02 -1.26 3.88
N SER A 71 19.86 0.01 4.19
CA SER A 71 19.84 1.09 3.20
C SER A 71 21.26 1.49 2.78
N LYS A 72 21.54 1.39 1.48
CA LYS A 72 22.80 1.87 0.89
C LYS A 72 22.95 3.38 1.05
N TRP A 73 21.84 4.12 1.02
CA TRP A 73 21.81 5.58 1.09
C TRP A 73 22.15 6.10 2.48
N VAL A 74 21.49 5.53 3.50
CA VAL A 74 21.76 5.85 4.92
C VAL A 74 23.21 5.56 5.28
N LYS A 75 23.77 4.46 4.74
CA LYS A 75 25.18 4.13 4.95
C LYS A 75 26.13 5.23 4.41
N LEU A 76 25.84 5.80 3.25
CA LEU A 76 26.63 6.90 2.67
C LEU A 76 26.55 8.17 3.53
N GLU A 77 25.38 8.48 4.09
CA GLU A 77 25.21 9.63 5.00
C GLU A 77 26.04 9.45 6.27
N TRP A 78 26.02 8.24 6.85
CA TRP A 78 26.78 7.92 8.06
C TRP A 78 28.29 8.00 7.81
N GLU A 79 28.75 7.42 6.69
CA GLU A 79 30.16 7.49 6.29
C GLU A 79 30.60 8.95 6.06
N ALA A 80 29.77 9.77 5.41
CA ALA A 80 30.07 11.18 5.19
C ALA A 80 30.22 11.96 6.52
N ALA A 81 29.31 11.75 7.47
CA ALA A 81 29.36 12.40 8.78
C ALA A 81 30.63 12.02 9.57
N ILE A 82 31.00 10.74 9.53
CA ILE A 82 32.19 10.22 10.23
C ILE A 82 33.47 10.73 9.57
N ASN A 83 33.55 10.70 8.25
CA ASN A 83 34.73 11.13 7.51
C ASN A 83 35.04 12.62 7.69
N GLU A 84 34.01 13.44 7.83
CA GLU A 84 34.14 14.88 8.11
C GLU A 84 34.17 15.20 9.62
N ASN A 85 34.35 14.17 10.47
CA ASN A 85 34.50 14.26 11.93
C ASN A 85 33.40 15.09 12.61
N LYS A 86 32.16 14.87 12.20
CA LYS A 86 30.98 15.61 12.70
C LYS A 86 30.52 15.11 14.06
N SER A 87 29.83 15.98 14.79
CA SER A 87 29.15 15.59 16.03
C SER A 87 27.99 14.67 15.70
N ILE A 88 28.05 13.42 16.17
CA ILE A 88 27.08 12.37 15.82
C ILE A 88 26.33 11.92 17.06
N ILE A 89 25.00 11.83 16.93
CA ILE A 89 24.09 11.29 17.93
C ILE A 89 23.32 10.12 17.32
N PRO A 90 23.68 8.87 17.65
CA PRO A 90 22.89 7.71 17.23
C PRO A 90 21.57 7.64 17.99
N ILE A 91 20.45 7.54 17.28
CA ILE A 91 19.12 7.35 17.88
C ILE A 91 18.62 5.97 17.52
N PHE A 92 18.19 5.14 18.46
CA PHE A 92 17.88 3.73 18.17
C PHE A 92 16.70 3.18 18.96
N LEU A 93 15.92 2.28 18.35
CA LEU A 93 14.87 1.55 19.05
C LEU A 93 15.44 0.47 19.98
N ASP A 94 16.52 -0.17 19.54
CA ASP A 94 17.21 -1.24 20.22
C ASP A 94 18.71 -1.12 19.92
N ILE A 95 19.55 -1.27 20.94
CA ILE A 95 20.99 -1.12 20.85
C ILE A 95 21.62 -2.07 19.81
N LYS A 96 20.98 -3.20 19.50
CA LYS A 96 21.43 -4.13 18.45
C LYS A 96 21.38 -3.53 17.04
N HIS A 97 20.59 -2.48 16.84
CA HIS A 97 20.50 -1.77 15.56
C HIS A 97 21.62 -0.75 15.38
N VAL A 98 22.33 -0.38 16.45
CA VAL A 98 23.49 0.50 16.36
C VAL A 98 24.66 -0.28 15.74
N PRO A 99 25.16 0.13 14.55
CA PRO A 99 26.30 -0.52 13.93
C PRO A 99 27.58 -0.31 14.75
N SER A 100 28.57 -1.20 14.58
CA SER A 100 29.84 -1.14 15.32
C SER A 100 30.53 0.23 15.23
N LEU A 101 30.51 0.84 14.05
CA LEU A 101 31.09 2.17 13.78
C LEU A 101 30.43 3.32 14.57
N LEU A 102 29.23 3.13 15.11
CA LEU A 102 28.51 4.14 15.90
C LEU A 102 28.51 3.85 17.41
N LYS A 103 29.00 2.68 17.85
CA LYS A 103 28.95 2.27 19.26
C LYS A 103 29.79 3.13 20.21
N SER A 104 30.79 3.84 19.68
CA SER A 104 31.63 4.77 20.44
C SER A 104 30.97 6.12 20.70
N PHE A 105 29.86 6.43 20.02
CA PHE A 105 29.16 7.69 20.16
C PHE A 105 28.07 7.59 21.24
N ARG A 106 27.86 8.69 21.96
CA ARG A 106 26.77 8.78 22.93
C ARG A 106 25.44 8.91 22.17
N GLY A 107 24.62 7.87 22.25
CA GLY A 107 23.32 7.82 21.60
C GLY A 107 22.13 7.89 22.55
N LEU A 108 20.94 7.96 21.97
CA LEU A 108 19.66 8.00 22.67
C LEU A 108 18.79 6.81 22.24
N LYS A 109 18.22 6.09 23.22
CA LYS A 109 17.19 5.10 22.92
C LYS A 109 15.88 5.83 22.67
N PHE A 110 15.30 5.64 21.49
CA PHE A 110 14.03 6.24 21.12
C PHE A 110 12.87 5.49 21.79
N ASP A 111 12.10 6.19 22.62
CA ASP A 111 10.91 5.63 23.24
C ASP A 111 9.68 5.99 22.41
N GLN A 112 9.18 5.00 21.67
CA GLN A 112 7.98 5.13 20.83
C GLN A 112 6.70 5.36 21.63
N PHE A 113 6.69 5.01 22.92
CA PHE A 113 5.53 5.17 23.80
C PHE A 113 5.56 6.50 24.57
N ASN A 114 6.73 7.15 24.63
CA ASN A 114 6.91 8.45 25.25
C ASN A 114 7.82 9.34 24.38
N VAL A 115 7.27 9.69 23.21
CA VAL A 115 7.96 10.50 22.20
C VAL A 115 8.35 11.88 22.75
N GLU A 116 7.51 12.48 23.58
CA GLU A 116 7.76 13.81 24.18
C GLU A 116 9.01 13.81 25.08
N SER A 117 9.13 12.81 25.96
CA SER A 117 10.33 12.63 26.78
C SER A 117 11.58 12.41 25.92
N THR A 118 11.44 11.66 24.82
CA THR A 118 12.55 11.41 23.89
C THR A 118 12.99 12.70 23.20
N PHE A 119 12.04 13.54 22.79
CA PHE A 119 12.33 14.84 22.16
C PHE A 119 13.05 15.79 23.10
N GLN A 120 12.63 15.87 24.37
CA GLN A 120 13.32 16.69 25.37
C GLN A 120 14.75 16.20 25.63
N GLN A 121 14.93 14.89 25.81
CA GLN A 121 16.27 14.30 26.00
C GLN A 121 17.17 14.50 24.78
N LEU A 122 16.59 14.44 23.58
CA LEU A 122 17.32 14.66 22.34
C LEU A 122 17.75 16.12 22.18
N HIS A 123 16.86 17.06 22.51
CA HIS A 123 17.18 18.48 22.52
C HIS A 123 18.37 18.77 23.44
N ASP A 124 18.32 18.32 24.69
CA ASP A 124 19.42 18.50 25.65
C ASP A 124 20.72 17.86 25.15
N LEU A 125 20.62 16.70 24.50
CA LEU A 125 21.78 15.99 23.96
C LEU A 125 22.39 16.74 22.76
N ILE A 126 21.58 17.34 21.89
CA ILE A 126 22.04 18.16 20.75
C ILE A 126 22.85 19.35 21.25
N ILE A 127 22.30 20.10 22.19
CA ILE A 127 22.97 21.30 22.74
C ILE A 127 24.28 20.90 23.43
N ASN A 128 24.27 19.83 24.23
CA ASN A 128 25.47 19.35 24.90
C ASN A 128 26.54 18.82 23.94
N THR A 129 26.14 18.17 22.85
CA THR A 129 27.06 17.60 21.85
C THR A 129 27.65 18.70 20.95
N ALA A 130 26.87 19.74 20.63
CA ALA A 130 27.36 20.90 19.89
C ALA A 130 28.37 21.73 20.72
N ASN A 131 28.13 21.87 22.03
CA ASN A 131 29.00 22.64 22.93
C ASN A 131 30.29 21.90 23.32
N LYS A 132 30.31 20.57 23.26
CA LYS A 132 31.51 19.75 23.49
C LYS A 132 32.22 19.47 22.18
N GLY A 133 32.92 20.48 21.66
CA GLY A 133 33.90 20.26 20.59
C GLY A 133 34.87 19.15 21.00
N SER A 134 34.91 18.08 20.21
CA SER A 134 35.90 16.99 20.19
C SER A 134 36.85 16.91 21.40
N LEU A 135 36.49 16.14 22.43
CA LEU A 135 37.39 15.48 23.40
C LEU A 135 36.56 14.58 24.33
N ILE A 136 36.71 13.26 24.23
CA ILE A 136 36.21 12.29 25.22
C ILE A 136 37.41 11.92 26.10
N SER A 137 37.45 12.44 27.33
CA SER A 137 38.11 11.78 28.45
C SER A 137 37.17 11.74 29.65
N ASP A 138 37.34 10.67 30.42
CA ASP A 138 36.92 10.45 31.80
C ASP A 138 35.61 9.68 32.05
N LEU A 139 35.85 8.42 32.41
CA LEU A 139 35.01 7.51 33.18
C LEU A 139 34.53 8.14 34.51
N PRO A 140 33.47 7.56 35.09
CA PRO A 140 33.50 7.25 36.51
C PRO A 140 33.42 5.75 36.75
N THR A 141 34.36 5.26 37.55
CA THR A 141 34.33 3.97 38.26
C THR A 141 33.19 3.92 39.27
N PRO A 142 32.61 2.75 39.59
CA PRO A 142 31.71 2.62 40.73
C PRO A 142 32.53 2.57 42.02
N SER A 143 32.31 3.56 42.87
CA SER A 143 32.71 3.59 44.26
C SER A 143 31.98 2.49 45.05
N GLY A 144 32.74 1.80 45.91
CA GLY A 144 32.20 0.86 46.89
C GLY A 144 31.30 1.57 47.89
N SER A 145 30.15 0.96 48.17
CA SER A 145 29.40 1.19 49.40
C SER A 145 29.48 -0.08 50.24
N THR A 146 30.13 0.05 51.39
CA THR A 146 30.15 -0.93 52.46
C THR A 146 28.85 -0.77 53.26
N GLY A 147 27.98 -1.78 53.20
CA GLY A 147 26.76 -1.88 53.99
C GLY A 147 26.63 -3.26 54.64
N SER A 148 26.81 -3.29 55.96
CA SER A 148 26.56 -4.33 56.96
C SER A 148 26.28 -5.78 56.52
N SER A 149 27.24 -6.68 56.78
CA SER A 149 27.08 -8.13 56.68
C SER A 149 26.56 -8.73 58.00
N SER A 150 25.39 -9.37 57.96
CA SER A 150 25.13 -10.56 58.79
C SER A 150 25.82 -11.78 58.13
N PRO A 151 26.21 -12.83 58.87
CA PRO A 151 26.96 -13.95 58.29
C PRO A 151 26.07 -14.70 57.29
N ILE A 152 26.39 -14.59 56.00
CA ILE A 152 25.75 -15.36 54.93
C ILE A 152 26.15 -16.82 55.10
N SER A 153 25.19 -17.73 55.27
CA SER A 153 25.46 -19.17 55.35
C SER A 153 26.16 -19.69 54.08
N ILE A 154 26.98 -20.74 54.20
CA ILE A 154 27.71 -21.35 53.07
C ILE A 154 26.73 -21.73 51.94
N SER A 155 25.54 -22.23 52.28
CA SER A 155 24.46 -22.56 51.35
C SER A 155 23.96 -21.37 50.53
N GLN A 156 23.86 -20.18 51.13
CA GLN A 156 23.44 -18.96 50.44
C GLN A 156 24.51 -18.45 49.46
N LYS A 157 25.80 -18.64 49.78
CA LYS A 157 26.92 -18.30 48.87
C LYS A 157 26.93 -19.22 47.64
N GLU A 158 26.80 -20.53 47.83
CA GLU A 158 26.74 -21.50 46.73
C GLU A 158 25.50 -21.29 45.85
N PHE A 159 24.34 -21.02 46.46
CA PHE A 159 23.13 -20.66 45.71
C PHE A 159 23.36 -19.44 44.81
N ASN A 160 23.92 -18.37 45.36
CA ASN A 160 24.18 -17.14 44.62
C ASN A 160 25.20 -17.38 43.49
N TYR A 161 26.18 -18.25 43.69
CA TYR A 161 27.14 -18.64 42.67
C TYR A 161 26.47 -19.29 41.45
N TYR A 162 25.68 -20.35 41.66
CA TYR A 162 24.96 -21.01 40.57
C TYR A 162 23.90 -20.12 39.92
N LYS A 163 23.24 -19.25 40.71
CA LYS A 163 22.33 -18.23 40.17
C LYS A 163 23.08 -17.26 39.24
N THR A 164 24.29 -16.86 39.59
CA THR A 164 25.13 -15.96 38.77
C THR A 164 25.52 -16.64 37.46
N LEU A 165 26.03 -17.87 37.52
CA LEU A 165 26.38 -18.64 36.33
C LEU A 165 25.16 -18.88 35.42
N GLY A 166 23.99 -19.15 35.99
CA GLY A 166 22.75 -19.31 35.22
C GLY A 166 22.33 -18.02 34.50
N ASN A 167 22.49 -16.86 35.16
CA ASN A 167 22.25 -15.56 34.54
C ASN A 167 23.30 -15.23 33.45
N ASP A 168 24.56 -15.60 33.65
CA ASP A 168 25.61 -15.43 32.63
C ASP A 168 25.35 -16.28 31.38
N ALA A 169 24.90 -17.52 31.57
CA ALA A 169 24.48 -18.38 30.47
C ALA A 169 23.26 -17.82 29.72
N LEU A 170 22.28 -17.27 30.44
CA LEU A 170 21.15 -16.53 29.85
C LEU A 170 21.59 -15.33 29.02
N ASN A 171 22.55 -14.53 29.52
CA ASN A 171 23.11 -13.40 28.79
C ASN A 171 23.81 -13.82 27.49
N LYS A 172 24.35 -15.04 27.47
CA LYS A 172 24.93 -15.68 26.28
C LYS A 172 23.89 -16.40 25.40
N LEU A 173 22.60 -16.29 25.71
CA LEU A 173 21.47 -16.97 25.05
C LEU A 173 21.52 -18.52 25.15
N ASN A 174 22.31 -19.07 26.07
CA ASN A 174 22.43 -20.52 26.28
C ASN A 174 21.41 -20.99 27.34
N HIS A 175 20.18 -21.24 26.87
CA HIS A 175 19.07 -21.61 27.75
C HIS A 175 19.22 -23.00 28.40
N ASP A 176 19.99 -23.92 27.79
CA ASP A 176 20.25 -25.25 28.33
C ASP A 176 21.27 -25.22 29.48
N GLU A 177 22.37 -24.49 29.30
CA GLU A 177 23.36 -24.25 30.36
C GLU A 177 22.74 -23.48 31.53
N ALA A 178 21.92 -22.46 31.24
CA ALA A 178 21.19 -21.75 32.29
C ALA A 178 20.25 -22.66 33.09
N LEU A 179 19.58 -23.61 32.42
CA LEU A 179 18.68 -24.56 33.07
C LEU A 179 19.46 -25.51 33.98
N GLU A 180 20.63 -25.95 33.54
CA GLU A 180 21.51 -26.78 34.35
C GLU A 180 21.98 -26.03 35.61
N MET A 181 22.42 -24.77 35.47
CA MET A 181 22.88 -23.97 36.61
C MET A 181 21.75 -23.65 37.60
N PHE A 182 20.53 -23.33 37.13
CA PHE A 182 19.39 -23.12 38.03
C PHE A 182 18.90 -24.40 38.70
N LYS A 183 19.05 -25.57 38.07
CA LYS A 183 18.80 -26.87 38.72
C LYS A 183 19.80 -27.13 39.85
N LYS A 184 21.09 -26.83 39.63
CA LYS A 184 22.13 -26.91 40.69
C LYS A 184 21.82 -25.95 41.84
N ALA A 185 21.39 -24.72 41.54
CA ALA A 185 20.93 -23.77 42.56
C ALA A 185 19.72 -24.29 43.37
N LEU A 186 18.74 -24.94 42.70
CA LEU A 186 17.61 -25.58 43.38
C LEU A 186 18.07 -26.71 44.31
N GLU A 187 18.98 -27.56 43.85
CA GLU A 187 19.51 -28.67 44.66
C GLU A 187 20.23 -28.16 45.92
N THR A 188 21.05 -27.10 45.80
CA THR A 188 21.69 -26.44 46.95
C THR A 188 20.65 -25.88 47.93
N ALA A 189 19.60 -25.22 47.43
CA ALA A 189 18.56 -24.64 48.26
C ALA A 189 17.71 -25.69 48.99
N GLU A 190 17.41 -26.82 48.33
CA GLU A 190 16.69 -27.94 48.93
C GLU A 190 17.53 -28.64 50.01
N LYS A 191 18.84 -28.84 49.77
CA LYS A 191 19.78 -29.39 50.76
C LYS A 191 19.92 -28.52 52.01
N SER A 192 19.80 -27.19 51.89
CA SER A 192 19.87 -26.28 53.03
C SER A 192 18.55 -26.13 53.80
N LEU A 193 17.48 -26.81 53.37
CA LEU A 193 16.12 -26.69 53.93
C LEU A 193 15.61 -25.23 53.98
N ASP A 194 16.12 -24.37 53.09
CA ASP A 194 15.75 -22.96 53.05
C ASP A 194 14.57 -22.77 52.08
N LEU A 195 13.36 -22.72 52.66
CA LEU A 195 12.11 -22.52 51.93
C LEU A 195 12.09 -21.27 51.04
N LYS A 196 12.83 -20.21 51.40
CA LYS A 196 12.89 -18.98 50.62
C LYS A 196 13.73 -19.20 49.36
N LEU A 197 14.91 -19.82 49.50
CA LEU A 197 15.78 -20.15 48.37
C LEU A 197 15.15 -21.19 47.44
N THR A 198 14.46 -22.20 47.99
CA THR A 198 13.77 -23.20 47.17
C THR A 198 12.67 -22.55 46.32
N LYS A 199 11.88 -21.63 46.88
CA LYS A 199 10.86 -20.88 46.13
C LYS A 199 11.48 -20.03 45.02
N GLU A 200 12.58 -19.34 45.33
CA GLU A 200 13.31 -18.53 44.35
C GLU A 200 13.86 -19.38 43.19
N ALA A 201 14.51 -20.50 43.49
CA ALA A 201 15.05 -21.43 42.50
C ALA A 201 13.97 -21.99 41.57
N LYS A 202 12.82 -22.40 42.13
CA LYS A 202 11.67 -22.88 41.35
C LYS A 202 11.11 -21.78 40.43
N SER A 203 11.06 -20.54 40.92
CA SER A 203 10.66 -19.39 40.10
C SER A 203 11.62 -19.13 38.94
N LEU A 204 12.93 -19.21 39.18
CA LEU A 204 13.96 -19.05 38.13
C LEU A 204 13.80 -20.11 37.04
N ILE A 205 13.64 -21.38 37.41
CA ILE A 205 13.45 -22.49 36.47
C ILE A 205 12.16 -22.31 35.64
N ASN A 206 11.05 -21.95 36.28
CA ASN A 206 9.79 -21.73 35.57
C ASN A 206 9.86 -20.55 34.60
N ASN A 207 10.46 -19.44 35.02
CA ASN A 207 10.70 -18.28 34.14
C ASN A 207 11.59 -18.66 32.96
N LEU A 208 12.67 -19.42 33.19
CA LEU A 208 13.55 -19.89 32.13
C LEU A 208 12.83 -20.81 31.13
N LYS A 209 12.01 -21.76 31.59
CA LYS A 209 11.21 -22.62 30.70
C LYS A 209 10.30 -21.79 29.80
N HIS A 210 9.66 -20.77 30.35
CA HIS A 210 8.81 -19.86 29.57
C HIS A 210 9.62 -19.03 28.55
N GLN A 211 10.78 -18.49 28.96
CA GLN A 211 11.70 -17.78 28.06
C GLN A 211 12.22 -18.67 26.94
N LYS A 212 12.63 -19.92 27.24
CA LYS A 212 13.10 -20.89 26.26
C LYS A 212 12.03 -21.20 25.21
N LYS A 213 10.78 -21.47 25.64
CA LYS A 213 9.66 -21.71 24.71
C LYS A 213 9.40 -20.51 23.78
N LYS A 214 9.47 -19.28 24.32
CA LYS A 214 9.37 -18.04 23.53
C LYS A 214 10.53 -17.91 22.54
N PHE A 215 11.75 -18.19 22.96
CA PHE A 215 12.95 -18.13 22.12
C PHE A 215 12.90 -19.15 20.97
N GLU A 216 12.52 -20.39 21.23
CA GLU A 216 12.35 -21.45 20.22
C GLU A 216 11.26 -21.09 19.21
N ALA A 217 10.10 -20.62 19.68
CA ALA A 217 9.03 -20.15 18.81
C ALA A 217 9.50 -19.00 17.91
N LYS A 218 10.30 -18.07 18.45
CA LYS A 218 10.85 -16.95 17.68
C LYS A 218 11.85 -17.43 16.62
N GLN A 219 12.73 -18.38 16.95
CA GLN A 219 13.63 -19.00 15.96
C GLN A 219 12.86 -19.73 14.85
N LYS A 220 11.79 -20.48 15.18
CA LYS A 220 10.94 -21.14 14.19
C LYS A 220 10.36 -20.13 13.18
N LEU A 221 9.93 -18.97 13.66
CA LEU A 221 9.44 -17.89 12.80
C LEU A 221 10.57 -17.32 11.93
N GLU A 222 11.63 -16.82 12.55
CA GLU A 222 12.69 -16.04 11.88
C GLU A 222 13.49 -16.86 10.86
N LYS A 223 13.82 -18.12 11.18
CA LYS A 223 14.64 -18.97 10.31
C LYS A 223 13.82 -19.93 9.44
N GLY A 224 12.55 -20.14 9.78
CA GLY A 224 11.70 -21.14 9.16
C GLY A 224 10.60 -20.53 8.31
N LEU A 225 9.59 -19.96 8.97
CA LEU A 225 8.34 -19.56 8.31
C LEU A 225 8.47 -18.26 7.52
N VAL A 226 9.14 -17.24 8.06
CA VAL A 226 9.26 -15.93 7.39
C VAL A 226 9.97 -16.05 6.02
N PRO A 227 11.14 -16.71 5.89
CA PRO A 227 11.78 -16.86 4.59
C PRO A 227 10.94 -17.68 3.58
N LYS A 228 10.16 -18.66 4.07
CA LYS A 228 9.24 -19.44 3.21
C LYS A 228 8.10 -18.57 2.68
N ALA A 229 7.53 -17.71 3.54
CA ALA A 229 6.47 -16.78 3.14
C ALA A 229 6.99 -15.79 2.09
N GLU A 230 8.15 -15.18 2.34
CA GLU A 230 8.80 -14.24 1.40
C GLU A 230 9.11 -14.91 0.05
N LYS A 231 9.61 -16.15 0.07
CA LYS A 231 9.86 -16.92 -1.16
C LYS A 231 8.57 -17.21 -1.93
N ALA A 232 7.48 -17.53 -1.24
CA ALA A 232 6.18 -17.74 -1.88
C ALA A 232 5.66 -16.45 -2.53
N MET A 233 5.83 -15.29 -1.87
CA MET A 233 5.48 -13.99 -2.44
C MET A 233 6.32 -13.66 -3.68
N GLN A 234 7.64 -13.91 -3.64
CA GLN A 234 8.54 -13.71 -4.79
C GLN A 234 8.17 -14.60 -5.98
N ALA A 235 7.68 -15.81 -5.72
CA ALA A 235 7.19 -16.73 -6.74
C ALA A 235 5.76 -16.42 -7.23
N ASN A 236 5.15 -15.30 -6.80
CA ASN A 236 3.75 -14.93 -7.06
C ASN A 236 2.73 -15.99 -6.58
N ASN A 237 3.10 -16.88 -5.66
CA ASN A 237 2.18 -17.85 -5.06
C ASN A 237 1.49 -17.23 -3.84
N TRP A 238 0.62 -16.25 -4.11
CA TRP A 238 0.00 -15.40 -3.09
C TRP A 238 -0.85 -16.17 -2.09
N GLN A 239 -1.61 -17.17 -2.55
CA GLN A 239 -2.43 -18.00 -1.67
C GLN A 239 -1.57 -18.76 -0.65
N HIS A 240 -0.49 -19.38 -1.10
CA HIS A 240 0.44 -20.08 -0.21
C HIS A 240 1.14 -19.11 0.75
N ALA A 241 1.53 -17.92 0.27
CA ALA A 241 2.10 -16.89 1.12
C ALA A 241 1.13 -16.44 2.23
N ILE A 242 -0.16 -16.26 1.91
CA ILE A 242 -1.20 -15.89 2.89
C ILE A 242 -1.34 -16.95 3.98
N GLU A 243 -1.32 -18.23 3.61
CA GLU A 243 -1.41 -19.34 4.57
C GLU A 243 -0.23 -19.33 5.55
N ILE A 244 1.00 -19.16 5.05
CA ILE A 244 2.19 -19.10 5.90
C ILE A 244 2.13 -17.86 6.81
N TRP A 245 1.75 -16.69 6.30
CA TRP A 245 1.64 -15.49 7.14
C TRP A 245 0.53 -15.58 8.19
N LYS A 246 -0.56 -16.33 7.93
CA LYS A 246 -1.57 -16.63 8.95
C LYS A 246 -0.99 -17.51 10.07
N GLU A 247 -0.21 -18.54 9.75
CA GLU A 247 0.49 -19.35 10.75
C GLU A 247 1.45 -18.49 11.59
N ILE A 248 2.23 -17.62 10.93
CA ILE A 248 3.14 -16.68 11.61
C ILE A 248 2.37 -15.78 12.57
N LYS A 249 1.24 -15.20 12.12
CA LYS A 249 0.39 -14.33 12.93
C LYS A 249 -0.20 -15.05 14.13
N GLU A 250 -0.64 -16.30 13.97
CA GLU A 250 -1.18 -17.12 15.05
C GLU A 250 -0.12 -17.40 16.13
N ILE A 251 1.07 -17.86 15.72
CA ILE A 251 2.20 -18.08 16.65
C ILE A 251 2.57 -16.78 17.37
N ALA A 252 2.64 -15.65 16.66
CA ALA A 252 2.94 -14.35 17.25
C ALA A 252 1.86 -13.88 18.24
N SER A 253 0.58 -14.15 17.94
CA SER A 253 -0.55 -13.82 18.82
C SER A 253 -0.50 -14.58 20.13
N THR A 254 -0.20 -15.89 20.10
CA THR A 254 -0.06 -16.71 21.33
C THR A 254 1.08 -16.25 22.23
N ASN A 255 2.07 -15.53 21.68
CA ASN A 255 3.22 -14.99 22.41
C ASN A 255 3.15 -13.47 22.65
N SER A 256 2.05 -12.82 22.22
CA SER A 256 1.83 -11.37 22.32
C SER A 256 2.93 -10.52 21.65
N TRP A 257 3.43 -10.95 20.49
CA TRP A 257 4.45 -10.21 19.72
C TRP A 257 3.82 -9.23 18.73
N SER A 258 3.46 -8.03 19.21
CA SER A 258 2.77 -6.98 18.44
C SER A 258 3.38 -6.71 17.07
N ASP A 259 4.69 -6.54 16.99
CA ASP A 259 5.38 -6.13 15.76
C ASP A 259 5.28 -7.20 14.67
N ILE A 260 5.37 -8.48 15.08
CA ILE A 260 5.24 -9.62 14.17
C ILE A 260 3.80 -9.79 13.72
N ILE A 261 2.83 -9.55 14.62
CA ILE A 261 1.40 -9.58 14.28
C ILE A 261 1.07 -8.50 13.25
N GLN A 262 1.58 -7.29 13.44
CA GLN A 262 1.38 -6.18 12.50
C GLN A 262 2.01 -6.50 11.15
N ASN A 263 3.29 -6.86 11.11
CA ASN A 263 4.00 -7.22 9.88
C ASN A 263 3.30 -8.37 9.13
N ALA A 264 2.87 -9.42 9.84
CA ALA A 264 2.13 -10.51 9.23
C ALA A 264 0.77 -10.05 8.67
N THR A 265 0.08 -9.13 9.36
CA THR A 265 -1.19 -8.57 8.89
C THR A 265 -1.02 -7.75 7.61
N GLU A 266 0.00 -6.90 7.55
CA GLU A 266 0.34 -6.11 6.37
C GLU A 266 0.65 -7.01 5.16
N ASN A 267 1.52 -8.02 5.35
CA ASN A 267 1.86 -8.95 4.28
C ASN A 267 0.68 -9.83 3.82
N ILE A 268 -0.23 -10.21 4.73
CA ILE A 268 -1.48 -10.88 4.35
C ILE A 268 -2.33 -9.97 3.47
N ASN A 269 -2.47 -8.70 3.84
CA ASN A 269 -3.28 -7.74 3.09
C ASN A 269 -2.68 -7.47 1.71
N GLU A 270 -1.36 -7.26 1.62
CA GLU A 270 -0.66 -7.08 0.36
C GLU A 270 -0.82 -8.31 -0.55
N SER A 271 -0.61 -9.51 0.00
CA SER A 271 -0.75 -10.76 -0.75
C SER A 271 -2.18 -10.96 -1.26
N LYS A 272 -3.20 -10.64 -0.45
CA LYS A 272 -4.62 -10.68 -0.88
C LYS A 272 -4.91 -9.72 -2.02
N GLN A 273 -4.41 -8.48 -1.94
CA GLN A 273 -4.58 -7.50 -3.00
C GLN A 273 -3.93 -7.98 -4.31
N LYS A 274 -2.70 -8.50 -4.23
CA LYS A 274 -1.98 -9.03 -5.40
C LYS A 274 -2.65 -10.28 -5.98
N GLN A 275 -3.16 -11.17 -5.13
CA GLN A 275 -3.95 -12.33 -5.55
C GLN A 275 -5.21 -11.90 -6.30
N MET A 276 -5.99 -10.98 -5.72
CA MET A 276 -7.21 -10.49 -6.35
C MET A 276 -6.92 -9.81 -7.68
N ARG A 277 -5.85 -9.00 -7.75
CA ARG A 277 -5.39 -8.39 -9.00
C ARG A 277 -5.03 -9.44 -10.05
N PHE A 278 -4.34 -10.52 -9.67
CA PHE A 278 -4.02 -11.62 -10.57
C PHE A 278 -5.27 -12.35 -11.07
N GLU A 279 -6.21 -12.70 -10.18
CA GLU A 279 -7.47 -13.38 -10.53
C GLU A 279 -8.35 -12.53 -11.45
N LYS A 280 -8.45 -11.22 -11.18
CA LYS A 280 -9.20 -10.29 -12.03
C LYS A 280 -8.61 -10.18 -13.42
N ARG A 281 -7.28 -10.10 -13.53
CA ARG A 281 -6.60 -10.11 -14.83
C ARG A 281 -6.85 -11.42 -15.57
N LYS A 282 -6.69 -12.56 -14.90
CA LYS A 282 -6.95 -13.88 -15.47
C LYS A 282 -8.38 -13.98 -16.01
N ASN A 283 -9.38 -13.59 -15.23
CA ASN A 283 -10.78 -13.58 -15.64
C ASN A 283 -11.01 -12.75 -16.92
N ILE A 284 -10.42 -11.55 -16.99
CA ILE A 284 -10.50 -10.73 -18.20
C ILE A 284 -9.93 -11.49 -19.42
N GLU A 285 -8.74 -12.06 -19.27
CA GLU A 285 -8.02 -12.68 -20.37
C GLU A 285 -8.63 -14.01 -20.82
N THR A 286 -9.21 -14.79 -19.91
CA THR A 286 -9.69 -16.15 -20.20
C THR A 286 -11.19 -16.26 -20.39
N GLU A 287 -11.99 -15.29 -19.90
CA GLU A 287 -13.46 -15.35 -19.97
C GLU A 287 -14.02 -14.15 -20.74
N LEU A 288 -13.78 -12.92 -20.24
CA LEU A 288 -14.46 -11.74 -20.77
C LEU A 288 -14.01 -11.35 -22.19
N ILE A 289 -12.70 -11.37 -22.47
CA ILE A 289 -12.18 -11.05 -23.81
C ILE A 289 -12.70 -12.07 -24.85
N PRO A 290 -12.57 -13.39 -24.64
CA PRO A 290 -13.16 -14.37 -25.55
C PRO A 290 -14.67 -14.22 -25.75
N GLU A 291 -15.42 -13.92 -24.69
CA GLU A 291 -16.86 -13.68 -24.81
C GLU A 291 -17.17 -12.46 -25.68
N ALA A 292 -16.44 -11.36 -25.48
CA ALA A 292 -16.60 -10.14 -26.27
C ALA A 292 -16.27 -10.39 -27.75
N GLU A 293 -15.15 -11.06 -28.02
CA GLU A 293 -14.73 -11.41 -29.39
C GLU A 293 -15.74 -12.35 -30.08
N HIS A 294 -16.27 -13.33 -29.35
CA HIS A 294 -17.35 -14.19 -29.85
C HIS A 294 -18.60 -13.37 -30.20
N ALA A 295 -19.03 -12.47 -29.31
CA ALA A 295 -20.16 -11.58 -29.55
C ALA A 295 -19.96 -10.71 -30.81
N MET A 296 -18.75 -10.17 -31.01
CA MET A 296 -18.39 -9.43 -32.21
C MET A 296 -18.50 -10.30 -33.48
N SER A 297 -17.95 -11.52 -33.46
CA SER A 297 -18.05 -12.45 -34.59
C SER A 297 -19.48 -12.87 -34.93
N ALA A 298 -20.36 -12.91 -33.92
CA ALA A 298 -21.79 -13.18 -34.07
C ALA A 298 -22.61 -11.94 -34.49
N ASN A 299 -21.97 -10.79 -34.74
CA ASN A 299 -22.60 -9.49 -34.97
C ASN A 299 -23.50 -9.00 -33.84
N ASN A 300 -23.35 -9.55 -32.62
CA ASN A 300 -24.06 -9.05 -31.44
C ASN A 300 -23.30 -7.87 -30.82
N TRP A 301 -23.27 -6.77 -31.57
CA TRP A 301 -22.43 -5.61 -31.26
C TRP A 301 -22.81 -4.94 -29.95
N GLN A 302 -24.10 -4.90 -29.57
CA GLN A 302 -24.52 -4.32 -28.30
C GLN A 302 -24.01 -5.14 -27.11
N HIS A 303 -24.05 -6.48 -27.20
CA HIS A 303 -23.48 -7.35 -26.17
C HIS A 303 -21.96 -7.16 -26.06
N ALA A 304 -21.27 -7.14 -27.19
CA ALA A 304 -19.84 -6.85 -27.23
C ALA A 304 -19.47 -5.50 -26.60
N THR A 305 -20.23 -4.43 -26.90
CA THR A 305 -20.04 -3.10 -26.30
C THR A 305 -20.15 -3.14 -24.78
N ASN A 306 -21.14 -3.86 -24.25
CA ASN A 306 -21.36 -3.97 -22.80
C ASN A 306 -20.18 -4.70 -22.12
N ILE A 307 -19.68 -5.79 -22.70
CA ILE A 307 -18.55 -6.53 -22.14
C ILE A 307 -17.27 -5.67 -22.20
N TRP A 308 -17.00 -4.99 -23.31
CA TRP A 308 -15.82 -4.12 -23.41
C TRP A 308 -15.86 -2.94 -22.45
N GLN A 309 -17.05 -2.40 -22.17
CA GLN A 309 -17.25 -1.40 -21.10
C GLN A 309 -16.89 -1.99 -19.72
N GLN A 310 -17.40 -3.19 -19.41
CA GLN A 310 -17.08 -3.89 -18.16
C GLN A 310 -15.57 -4.15 -18.02
N ILE A 311 -14.90 -4.62 -19.08
CA ILE A 311 -13.44 -4.85 -19.07
C ILE A 311 -12.70 -3.53 -18.82
N LYS A 312 -13.11 -2.44 -19.49
CA LYS A 312 -12.50 -1.11 -19.33
C LYS A 312 -12.60 -0.61 -17.89
N ASP A 313 -13.74 -0.82 -17.23
CA ASP A 313 -13.97 -0.40 -15.85
C ASP A 313 -13.12 -1.23 -14.87
N ILE A 314 -13.10 -2.56 -15.01
CA ILE A 314 -12.24 -3.43 -14.18
C ILE A 314 -10.76 -3.06 -14.38
N ALA A 315 -10.33 -2.82 -15.63
CA ALA A 315 -8.95 -2.46 -15.93
C ALA A 315 -8.56 -1.11 -15.31
N LYS A 316 -9.49 -0.16 -15.22
CA LYS A 316 -9.29 1.12 -14.51
C LYS A 316 -9.12 0.90 -13.01
N ASP A 317 -10.00 0.11 -12.38
CA ASP A 317 -10.01 -0.10 -10.93
C ASP A 317 -8.75 -0.84 -10.42
N TYR A 318 -8.19 -1.73 -11.24
CA TYR A 318 -7.02 -2.55 -10.88
C TYR A 318 -5.70 -2.10 -11.54
N GLY A 319 -5.71 -0.98 -12.27
CA GLY A 319 -4.51 -0.40 -12.89
C GLY A 319 -3.87 -1.29 -13.97
N PHE A 320 -4.68 -1.85 -14.87
CA PHE A 320 -4.22 -2.60 -16.05
C PHE A 320 -4.18 -1.68 -17.27
N SER A 321 -3.10 -0.92 -17.44
CA SER A 321 -3.01 0.10 -18.49
C SER A 321 -3.10 -0.48 -19.91
N ASP A 322 -2.47 -1.63 -20.15
CA ASP A 322 -2.49 -2.38 -21.40
C ASP A 322 -3.90 -2.84 -21.77
N ILE A 323 -4.60 -3.48 -20.83
CA ILE A 323 -5.97 -3.96 -21.02
C ILE A 323 -6.93 -2.79 -21.19
N LYS A 324 -6.78 -1.73 -20.39
CA LYS A 324 -7.64 -0.55 -20.46
C LYS A 324 -7.58 0.11 -21.84
N GLN A 325 -6.37 0.25 -22.40
CA GLN A 325 -6.19 0.82 -23.73
C GLN A 325 -6.89 -0.05 -24.79
N ARG A 326 -6.60 -1.35 -24.79
CA ARG A 326 -7.27 -2.30 -25.71
C ARG A 326 -8.79 -2.25 -25.59
N ALA A 327 -9.31 -2.28 -24.37
CA ALA A 327 -10.75 -2.27 -24.12
C ALA A 327 -11.41 -0.96 -24.58
N LEU A 328 -10.74 0.18 -24.46
CA LEU A 328 -11.24 1.45 -24.96
C LEU A 328 -11.34 1.46 -26.49
N GLU A 329 -10.31 0.98 -27.19
CA GLU A 329 -10.30 0.90 -28.65
C GLU A 329 -11.42 -0.02 -29.15
N GLN A 330 -11.55 -1.20 -28.56
CA GLN A 330 -12.58 -2.18 -28.92
C GLN A 330 -14.00 -1.72 -28.54
N TYR A 331 -14.17 -1.06 -27.40
CA TYR A 331 -15.44 -0.45 -27.01
C TYR A 331 -15.93 0.56 -28.06
N ASN A 332 -15.05 1.47 -28.51
CA ASN A 332 -15.40 2.48 -29.49
C ASN A 332 -15.79 1.86 -30.84
N GLU A 333 -15.07 0.82 -31.27
CA GLU A 333 -15.40 0.06 -32.48
C GLU A 333 -16.78 -0.61 -32.35
N CYS A 334 -17.01 -1.34 -31.26
CA CYS A 334 -18.28 -2.04 -31.02
C CYS A 334 -19.46 -1.07 -30.91
N GLU A 335 -19.30 0.04 -30.20
CA GLU A 335 -20.32 1.09 -30.08
C GLU A 335 -20.66 1.69 -31.45
N GLN A 336 -19.65 1.98 -32.29
CA GLN A 336 -19.88 2.46 -33.65
C GLN A 336 -20.66 1.42 -34.47
N LYS A 337 -20.26 0.15 -34.44
CA LYS A 337 -20.91 -0.94 -35.18
C LYS A 337 -22.34 -1.19 -34.68
N SER A 338 -22.55 -1.20 -33.37
CA SER A 338 -23.86 -1.37 -32.73
C SER A 338 -24.84 -0.29 -33.21
N ASN A 339 -24.40 0.97 -33.21
CA ASN A 339 -25.21 2.08 -33.73
C ASN A 339 -25.55 1.88 -35.22
N ILE A 340 -24.61 1.41 -36.04
CA ILE A 340 -24.86 1.16 -37.47
C ILE A 340 -25.89 0.04 -37.68
N PHE A 341 -25.73 -1.08 -36.98
CA PHE A 341 -26.67 -2.21 -37.07
C PHE A 341 -28.08 -1.83 -36.60
N GLN A 342 -28.17 -1.11 -35.48
CA GLN A 342 -29.45 -0.61 -34.96
C GLN A 342 -30.14 0.33 -35.96
N GLN A 343 -29.41 1.30 -36.55
CA GLN A 343 -29.96 2.19 -37.57
C GLN A 343 -30.49 1.38 -38.77
N LYS A 344 -29.70 0.40 -39.24
CA LYS A 344 -30.08 -0.45 -40.37
C LYS A 344 -31.34 -1.26 -40.09
N GLU A 345 -31.44 -1.90 -38.92
CA GLU A 345 -32.62 -2.66 -38.51
C GLU A 345 -33.88 -1.78 -38.48
N ILE A 346 -33.78 -0.56 -37.94
CA ILE A 346 -34.90 0.39 -37.93
C ILE A 346 -35.32 0.77 -39.36
N ILE A 347 -34.37 1.04 -40.26
CA ILE A 347 -34.66 1.36 -41.66
C ILE A 347 -35.31 0.17 -42.36
N GLU A 348 -34.80 -1.05 -42.21
CA GLU A 348 -35.37 -2.27 -42.81
C GLU A 348 -36.82 -2.51 -42.33
N ASN A 349 -37.07 -2.34 -41.02
CA ASN A 349 -38.41 -2.46 -40.46
C ASN A 349 -39.38 -1.38 -41.00
N LEU A 350 -38.89 -0.16 -41.19
CA LEU A 350 -39.66 0.92 -41.82
C LEU A 350 -39.97 0.60 -43.28
N GLU A 351 -38.99 0.13 -44.06
CA GLU A 351 -39.16 -0.27 -45.46
C GLU A 351 -40.20 -1.38 -45.61
N VAL A 352 -40.16 -2.39 -44.74
CA VAL A 352 -41.17 -3.47 -44.67
C VAL A 352 -42.55 -2.89 -44.37
N SER A 353 -42.65 -1.97 -43.41
CA SER A 353 -43.92 -1.37 -42.99
C SER A 353 -44.57 -0.50 -44.07
N ILE A 354 -43.75 0.23 -44.86
CA ILE A 354 -44.23 1.11 -45.93
C ILE A 354 -44.35 0.40 -47.28
N GLY A 355 -43.79 -0.81 -47.42
CA GLY A 355 -43.76 -1.59 -48.66
C GLY A 355 -42.92 -0.95 -49.77
N LYS A 356 -41.93 -0.12 -49.42
CA LYS A 356 -41.07 0.62 -50.36
C LYS A 356 -39.65 0.70 -49.79
N SER A 357 -38.66 0.76 -50.68
CA SER A 357 -37.29 1.05 -50.26
C SER A 357 -37.09 2.53 -49.93
N LEU A 358 -36.14 2.81 -49.03
CA LEU A 358 -35.70 4.13 -48.63
C LEU A 358 -34.31 4.40 -49.22
N PRO A 359 -34.21 4.94 -50.43
CA PRO A 359 -32.93 5.17 -51.08
C PRO A 359 -32.13 6.27 -50.37
N GLU A 360 -30.79 6.20 -50.47
CA GLU A 360 -29.95 7.28 -50.00
C GLU A 360 -30.10 8.53 -50.89
N VAL A 361 -30.30 9.68 -50.26
CA VAL A 361 -30.51 10.97 -50.93
C VAL A 361 -29.48 12.00 -50.48
N LYS A 362 -29.05 12.86 -51.41
CA LYS A 362 -28.08 13.94 -51.12
C LYS A 362 -28.64 15.00 -50.16
N ARG A 363 -29.95 15.21 -50.16
CA ARG A 363 -30.64 16.24 -49.39
C ARG A 363 -32.04 15.78 -49.00
N ILE A 364 -32.45 16.16 -47.79
CA ILE A 364 -33.82 16.03 -47.30
C ILE A 364 -34.61 17.30 -47.65
N ASN A 365 -35.67 17.13 -48.44
CA ASN A 365 -36.67 18.14 -48.81
C ASN A 365 -38.05 17.74 -48.29
N TYR A 366 -39.05 18.62 -48.42
CA TYR A 366 -40.38 18.44 -47.83
C TYR A 366 -41.20 17.25 -48.38
N ASP A 367 -40.80 16.71 -49.53
CA ASP A 367 -41.43 15.62 -50.28
C ASP A 367 -40.55 14.36 -50.35
N THR A 368 -39.47 14.32 -49.57
CA THR A 368 -38.47 13.24 -49.65
C THR A 368 -39.00 11.92 -49.11
N LEU A 369 -38.76 10.86 -49.89
CA LEU A 369 -38.78 9.46 -49.48
C LEU A 369 -37.35 8.91 -49.60
N GLY A 370 -36.71 8.60 -48.48
CA GLY A 370 -35.32 8.14 -48.47
C GLY A 370 -34.55 8.50 -47.21
N VAL A 371 -33.29 8.10 -47.16
CA VAL A 371 -32.37 8.31 -46.03
C VAL A 371 -31.20 9.21 -46.41
N LYS A 372 -30.63 9.94 -45.46
CA LYS A 372 -29.40 10.70 -45.66
C LYS A 372 -28.40 10.38 -44.57
N TYR A 373 -27.18 10.04 -44.97
CA TYR A 373 -26.07 9.80 -44.07
C TYR A 373 -25.04 10.94 -44.09
N ASP A 374 -24.34 11.10 -42.97
CA ASP A 374 -23.07 11.82 -42.85
C ASP A 374 -22.03 10.81 -42.32
N GLY A 375 -21.18 10.31 -43.22
CA GLY A 375 -20.40 9.09 -42.97
C GLY A 375 -21.34 7.91 -42.67
N ASN A 376 -21.21 7.33 -41.47
CA ASN A 376 -22.03 6.20 -41.01
C ASN A 376 -23.22 6.61 -40.11
N LYS A 377 -23.50 7.92 -40.01
CA LYS A 377 -24.57 8.45 -39.16
C LYS A 377 -25.78 8.83 -40.00
N LEU A 378 -26.93 8.24 -39.71
CA LEU A 378 -28.21 8.64 -40.29
C LEU A 378 -28.60 10.01 -39.71
N ILE A 379 -28.51 11.03 -40.55
CA ILE A 379 -28.81 12.42 -40.18
C ILE A 379 -30.15 12.89 -40.77
N GLY A 380 -30.69 12.18 -41.76
CA GLY A 380 -31.94 12.55 -42.39
C GLY A 380 -32.81 11.34 -42.74
N LEU A 381 -34.10 11.44 -42.48
CA LEU A 381 -35.08 10.41 -42.80
C LEU A 381 -36.33 11.06 -43.39
N GLY A 382 -36.62 10.70 -44.63
CA GLY A 382 -37.78 11.13 -45.39
C GLY A 382 -38.78 9.99 -45.52
N LEU A 383 -39.97 10.20 -44.95
CA LEU A 383 -41.11 9.26 -44.99
C LEU A 383 -42.37 9.98 -45.50
N TYR A 384 -42.21 10.86 -46.49
CA TYR A 384 -43.33 11.59 -47.09
C TYR A 384 -44.35 10.63 -47.71
N ALA A 385 -45.64 10.85 -47.42
CA ALA A 385 -46.74 10.13 -48.06
C ALA A 385 -46.65 8.59 -48.01
N CYS A 386 -46.17 8.06 -46.88
CA CYS A 386 -45.98 6.61 -46.68
C CYS A 386 -47.20 5.88 -46.12
N GLY A 387 -48.24 6.60 -45.70
CA GLY A 387 -49.44 6.00 -45.11
C GLY A 387 -49.24 5.47 -43.69
N LEU A 388 -48.16 5.86 -43.01
CA LEU A 388 -47.84 5.43 -41.65
C LEU A 388 -48.95 5.81 -40.68
N THR A 389 -49.38 4.87 -39.84
CA THR A 389 -50.36 5.09 -38.77
C THR A 389 -49.72 5.19 -37.39
N THR A 390 -48.52 4.60 -37.24
CA THR A 390 -47.67 4.63 -36.04
C THR A 390 -46.20 4.64 -36.46
N LEU A 391 -45.30 4.87 -35.49
CA LEU A 391 -43.86 4.64 -35.62
C LEU A 391 -43.47 3.57 -34.59
N PRO A 392 -42.43 2.74 -34.87
CA PRO A 392 -41.96 1.77 -33.90
C PRO A 392 -41.36 2.47 -32.67
N ASP A 393 -41.46 1.84 -31.49
CA ASP A 393 -40.91 2.42 -30.25
C ASP A 393 -39.38 2.61 -30.32
N SER A 394 -38.69 1.80 -31.12
CA SER A 394 -37.25 1.92 -31.40
C SER A 394 -36.87 3.14 -32.24
N PHE A 395 -37.83 3.89 -32.78
CA PHE A 395 -37.57 5.05 -33.65
C PHE A 395 -36.73 6.13 -32.96
N SER A 396 -36.88 6.28 -31.64
CA SER A 396 -36.10 7.21 -30.81
C SER A 396 -34.62 6.85 -30.69
N GLN A 397 -34.22 5.63 -31.05
CA GLN A 397 -32.82 5.20 -31.06
C GLN A 397 -32.00 5.84 -32.18
N LEU A 398 -32.64 6.53 -33.15
CA LEU A 398 -31.99 7.31 -34.20
C LEU A 398 -31.42 8.64 -33.66
N LYS A 399 -30.53 8.58 -32.66
CA LYS A 399 -30.05 9.73 -31.88
C LYS A 399 -29.32 10.81 -32.68
N ASN A 400 -28.80 10.48 -33.86
CA ASN A 400 -28.10 11.40 -34.75
C ASN A 400 -29.02 12.11 -35.76
N LEU A 401 -30.32 11.79 -35.77
CA LEU A 401 -31.26 12.30 -36.75
C LEU A 401 -31.46 13.82 -36.57
N GLN A 402 -31.22 14.58 -37.64
CA GLN A 402 -31.34 16.04 -37.66
C GLN A 402 -32.54 16.51 -38.48
N TYR A 403 -32.90 15.76 -39.54
CA TYR A 403 -33.98 16.12 -40.46
C TYR A 403 -34.98 14.97 -40.56
N LEU A 404 -36.24 15.22 -40.21
CA LEU A 404 -37.30 14.21 -40.24
C LEU A 404 -38.54 14.70 -40.98
N ILE A 405 -38.88 14.02 -42.07
CA ILE A 405 -40.11 14.25 -42.83
C ILE A 405 -41.09 13.13 -42.52
N LEU A 406 -42.17 13.46 -41.82
CA LEU A 406 -43.30 12.57 -41.56
C LEU A 406 -44.61 13.13 -42.11
N ARG A 407 -44.54 14.21 -42.90
CA ARG A 407 -45.68 14.89 -43.49
C ARG A 407 -46.50 13.96 -44.39
N ASN A 408 -47.81 14.19 -44.41
CA ASN A 408 -48.78 13.50 -45.28
C ASN A 408 -48.88 12.00 -44.95
N ASN A 409 -48.90 11.68 -43.66
CA ASN A 409 -49.14 10.34 -43.15
C ASN A 409 -50.47 10.29 -42.37
N ARG A 410 -50.71 9.21 -41.63
CA ARG A 410 -51.93 8.99 -40.85
C ARG A 410 -51.60 8.78 -39.36
N LEU A 411 -50.48 9.34 -38.90
CA LEU A 411 -50.02 9.20 -37.53
C LEU A 411 -51.05 9.81 -36.58
N THR A 412 -51.48 9.03 -35.59
CA THR A 412 -52.44 9.47 -34.56
C THR A 412 -51.75 9.83 -33.25
N THR A 413 -50.60 9.20 -33.00
CA THR A 413 -49.69 9.47 -31.89
C THR A 413 -48.24 9.41 -32.38
N LEU A 414 -47.31 9.89 -31.56
CA LEU A 414 -45.89 9.58 -31.65
C LEU A 414 -45.51 8.73 -30.43
N PRO A 415 -44.47 7.87 -30.52
CA PRO A 415 -43.98 7.14 -29.35
C PRO A 415 -43.61 8.09 -28.21
N ASP A 416 -43.84 7.70 -26.95
CA ASP A 416 -43.49 8.54 -25.79
C ASP A 416 -42.00 8.91 -25.76
N SER A 417 -41.15 8.02 -26.30
CA SER A 417 -39.71 8.23 -26.44
C SER A 417 -39.31 9.17 -27.58
N PHE A 418 -40.25 9.72 -28.35
CA PHE A 418 -39.94 10.59 -29.50
C PHE A 418 -39.13 11.84 -29.08
N GLY A 419 -39.32 12.31 -27.85
CA GLY A 419 -38.56 13.41 -27.26
C GLY A 419 -37.06 13.12 -27.07
N ASP A 420 -36.60 11.87 -27.21
CA ASP A 420 -35.19 11.48 -27.08
C ASP A 420 -34.36 11.74 -28.34
N LEU A 421 -34.99 12.18 -29.44
CA LEU A 421 -34.32 12.63 -30.66
C LEU A 421 -33.67 14.02 -30.46
N LYS A 422 -32.69 14.11 -29.55
CA LYS A 422 -32.07 15.38 -29.11
C LYS A 422 -31.31 16.12 -30.21
N SER A 423 -30.91 15.43 -31.28
CA SER A 423 -30.21 16.04 -32.41
C SER A 423 -31.15 16.62 -33.47
N LEU A 424 -32.47 16.48 -33.31
CA LEU A 424 -33.44 16.86 -34.32
C LEU A 424 -33.53 18.38 -34.46
N GLN A 425 -33.29 18.87 -35.67
CA GLN A 425 -33.28 20.31 -35.99
C GLN A 425 -34.50 20.72 -36.80
N LYS A 426 -34.97 19.85 -37.70
CA LYS A 426 -36.15 20.09 -38.53
C LYS A 426 -37.06 18.89 -38.52
N LEU A 427 -38.31 19.14 -38.16
CA LEU A 427 -39.36 18.14 -38.04
C LEU A 427 -40.59 18.62 -38.81
N TRP A 428 -41.04 17.83 -39.78
CA TRP A 428 -42.27 18.11 -40.53
C TRP A 428 -43.32 17.04 -40.25
N LEU A 429 -44.34 17.41 -39.48
CA LEU A 429 -45.43 16.52 -39.04
C LEU A 429 -46.82 16.92 -39.58
N TYR A 430 -46.95 18.03 -40.31
CA TYR A 430 -48.23 18.50 -40.82
C TYR A 430 -48.87 17.49 -41.80
N ASP A 431 -50.18 17.58 -42.01
CA ASP A 431 -50.96 16.58 -42.74
C ASP A 431 -50.87 15.17 -42.11
N ASN A 432 -51.04 15.10 -40.79
CA ASN A 432 -51.23 13.87 -39.99
C ASN A 432 -52.52 13.97 -39.16
N LYS A 433 -52.78 12.98 -38.30
CA LYS A 433 -53.94 12.92 -37.40
C LYS A 433 -53.54 13.06 -35.92
N LEU A 434 -52.40 13.69 -35.64
CA LEU A 434 -51.90 13.90 -34.29
C LEU A 434 -52.82 14.85 -33.51
N THR A 435 -53.22 14.46 -32.32
CA THR A 435 -54.01 15.30 -31.40
C THR A 435 -53.21 15.74 -30.18
N THR A 436 -52.11 15.04 -29.89
CA THR A 436 -51.17 15.31 -28.81
C THR A 436 -49.74 15.15 -29.31
N LEU A 437 -48.79 15.72 -28.58
CA LEU A 437 -47.35 15.49 -28.75
C LEU A 437 -46.79 15.02 -27.38
N PRO A 438 -45.84 14.06 -27.38
CA PRO A 438 -45.19 13.58 -26.16
C PRO A 438 -44.24 14.61 -25.54
#